data_AF-A0A1W1D0J1-F1
#
_entry.id   AF-A0A1W1D0J1-F1
#
_cell.length_a   1.000
_cell.length_b   1.000
_cell.length_c   1.000
_cell.angle_alpha   90.00
_cell.angle_beta   90.00
_cell.angle_gamma   90.00
#
_symmetry.space_group_name_H-M   'P 1'
#
loop_
_entity.id
_entity.type
_entity.pdbx_description
1 polymer ?
#
loop_
_entity_poly.entity_id
_entity_poly.type
_entity_poly.pdbx_seq_one_letter_code
_entity_poly.pdbx_strand_id
1 'polypeptide(L)'
;MLEKDNDSTNKYDDLELTELVQAVTKDFGETSEPICNCVKGWVKETTFYINSYNKLTLLSPSGNVVQIKNPIEINNFWKYIDKNRHQIGNLIDFEKDLSVKELNKRYLGLDIDLNDKKCSVDKIEEFKNGVKISLKEIESGKIATISRDGEPTVFGLEECEKFLLKFRT
;
A
#
# COMPACT_ATOMS: atom_id res chain seq x y z
N MET A 1 -3.43 25.37 -19.07
CA MET A 1 -2.71 25.17 -17.80
C MET A 1 -2.94 23.71 -17.40
N LEU A 2 -2.05 22.84 -17.86
CA LEU A 2 -2.03 21.43 -17.52
C LEU A 2 -0.86 21.27 -16.55
N GLU A 3 -1.14 21.25 -15.26
CA GLU A 3 -0.19 20.70 -14.29
C GLU A 3 -0.23 19.18 -14.47
N LYS A 4 0.73 18.66 -15.24
CA LYS A 4 1.11 17.25 -15.21
C LYS A 4 2.34 17.14 -14.31
N ASP A 5 2.14 17.25 -13.02
CA ASP A 5 3.09 16.73 -12.03
C ASP A 5 2.53 15.42 -11.51
N ASN A 6 3.10 14.32 -12.00
CA ASN A 6 3.30 13.07 -11.25
C ASN A 6 4.10 12.11 -12.13
N ASP A 7 5.31 12.54 -12.48
CA ASP A 7 6.42 11.61 -12.61
C ASP A 7 7.32 11.86 -11.39
N SER A 8 6.78 11.62 -10.20
CA SER A 8 7.62 11.59 -9.00
C SER A 8 8.33 10.26 -9.00
N THR A 9 9.36 10.13 -9.84
CA THR A 9 10.31 9.02 -9.74
C THR A 9 10.80 9.03 -8.29
N ASN A 10 10.40 8.03 -7.52
CA ASN A 10 10.90 7.90 -6.17
C ASN A 10 12.40 7.65 -6.29
N LYS A 11 13.23 8.26 -5.45
CA LYS A 11 14.69 8.04 -5.46
C LYS A 11 15.09 6.58 -5.28
N TYR A 12 14.13 5.73 -4.92
CA TYR A 12 14.26 4.30 -4.77
C TYR A 12 13.89 3.50 -6.02
N ASP A 13 13.23 4.04 -7.06
CA ASP A 13 12.56 3.25 -8.12
C ASP A 13 13.49 2.39 -8.97
N ASP A 14 14.76 2.79 -9.15
CA ASP A 14 15.73 2.09 -10.00
C ASP A 14 16.75 1.23 -9.22
N LEU A 15 16.62 1.15 -7.90
CA LEU A 15 17.55 0.39 -7.06
C LEU A 15 17.33 -1.12 -7.17
N GLU A 16 18.39 -1.92 -7.20
CA GLU A 16 18.26 -3.36 -6.99
C GLU A 16 17.84 -3.66 -5.53
N LEU A 17 17.19 -4.80 -5.25
CA LEU A 17 16.65 -5.10 -3.92
C LEU A 17 17.68 -4.89 -2.79
N THR A 18 18.92 -5.32 -2.99
CA THR A 18 19.98 -5.15 -1.97
C THR A 18 20.31 -3.68 -1.72
N GLU A 19 20.36 -2.88 -2.78
CA GLU A 19 20.62 -1.44 -2.71
C GLU A 19 19.45 -0.69 -2.08
N LEU A 20 18.22 -1.09 -2.43
CA LEU A 20 16.99 -0.59 -1.83
C LEU A 20 16.99 -0.80 -0.31
N VAL A 21 17.29 -2.02 0.14
CA VAL A 21 17.38 -2.33 1.57
C VAL A 21 18.42 -1.46 2.27
N GLN A 22 19.60 -1.28 1.67
CA GLN A 22 20.66 -0.43 2.24
C GLN A 22 20.24 1.04 2.31
N ALA A 23 19.68 1.58 1.22
CA ALA A 23 19.25 2.97 1.13
C ALA A 23 18.13 3.28 2.14
N VAL A 24 17.08 2.46 2.17
CA VAL A 24 15.96 2.63 3.12
C VAL A 24 16.44 2.42 4.56
N THR A 25 17.31 1.43 4.82
CA THR A 25 17.85 1.22 6.17
C THR A 25 18.63 2.42 6.67
N LYS A 26 19.43 3.04 5.80
CA LYS A 26 20.21 4.23 6.12
C LYS A 26 19.30 5.44 6.36
N ASP A 27 18.49 5.79 5.37
CA ASP A 27 17.67 7.00 5.39
C ASP A 27 16.73 7.04 6.60
N PHE A 28 16.04 5.93 6.88
CA PHE A 28 15.07 5.84 7.97
C PHE A 28 15.71 5.47 9.31
N GLY A 29 16.92 4.89 9.31
CA GLY A 29 17.70 4.67 10.53
C GLY A 29 18.26 5.97 11.11
N GLU A 30 18.63 6.93 10.25
CA GLU A 30 19.14 8.24 10.66
C GLU A 30 18.06 9.13 11.28
N THR A 31 16.83 9.07 10.75
CA THR A 31 15.72 9.92 11.23
C THR A 31 14.85 9.25 12.29
N SER A 32 14.90 7.92 12.39
CA SER A 32 13.93 7.11 13.15
C SER A 32 12.48 7.33 12.72
N GLU A 33 12.27 7.88 11.53
CA GLU A 33 10.94 8.03 10.95
C GLU A 33 10.41 6.66 10.47
N PRO A 34 9.08 6.49 10.45
CA PRO A 34 8.46 5.28 9.93
C PRO A 34 8.66 5.16 8.43
N ILE A 35 9.00 3.94 7.98
CA ILE A 35 9.12 3.57 6.57
C ILE A 35 7.73 3.57 5.92
N CYS A 36 6.79 2.83 6.50
CA CYS A 36 5.41 2.71 5.99
C CYS A 36 4.49 2.03 7.02
N ASN A 37 3.21 1.94 6.70
CA ASN A 37 2.24 1.04 7.32
C ASN A 37 1.45 0.28 6.25
N CYS A 38 0.35 -0.39 6.64
CA CYS A 38 -0.50 -1.15 5.72
C CYS A 38 0.20 -2.33 5.00
N VAL A 39 1.28 -2.87 5.58
CA VAL A 39 2.00 -4.03 5.03
C VAL A 39 1.12 -5.28 5.04
N LYS A 40 1.15 -6.06 3.95
CA LYS A 40 0.41 -7.33 3.84
C LYS A 40 0.77 -8.30 4.97
N GLY A 41 -0.23 -8.97 5.53
CA GLY A 41 -0.07 -9.97 6.59
C GLY A 41 -0.01 -9.38 8.00
N TRP A 42 0.00 -8.05 8.10
CA TRP A 42 -0.01 -7.32 9.36
C TRP A 42 -1.31 -6.51 9.52
N VAL A 43 -1.64 -6.18 10.77
CA VAL A 43 -2.70 -5.22 11.10
C VAL A 43 -2.39 -3.88 10.42
N LYS A 44 -3.37 -3.26 9.77
CA LYS A 44 -3.16 -2.17 8.81
C LYS A 44 -2.48 -0.94 9.42
N GLU A 45 -2.77 -0.66 10.69
CA GLU A 45 -2.21 0.45 11.46
C GLU A 45 -0.80 0.17 12.00
N THR A 46 -0.27 -1.06 11.86
CA THR A 46 1.10 -1.39 12.25
C THR A 46 2.09 -0.57 11.42
N THR A 47 2.93 0.22 12.10
CA THR A 47 3.99 0.99 11.43
C THR A 47 5.31 0.25 11.50
N PHE A 48 6.09 0.36 10.42
CA PHE A 48 7.41 -0.25 10.29
C PHE A 48 8.46 0.85 10.26
N TYR A 49 9.55 0.66 10.97
CA TYR A 49 10.65 1.62 11.04
C TYR A 49 11.99 0.90 11.24
N ILE A 50 13.08 1.66 11.10
CA ILE A 50 14.43 1.20 11.41
C ILE A 50 14.82 1.77 12.78
N ASN A 51 15.16 0.90 13.72
CA ASN A 51 15.61 1.36 15.04
C ASN A 51 17.07 1.82 15.01
N SER A 52 17.54 2.38 16.12
CA SER A 52 18.93 2.85 16.30
C SER A 52 20.02 1.78 16.13
N TYR A 53 19.65 0.50 16.06
CA TYR A 53 20.56 -0.62 15.78
C TYR A 53 20.52 -1.07 14.32
N ASN A 54 19.92 -0.26 13.43
CA ASN A 54 19.69 -0.56 12.02
C ASN A 54 18.88 -1.86 11.82
N LYS A 55 17.90 -2.12 12.70
CA LYS A 55 17.04 -3.31 12.63
C LYS A 55 15.59 -2.91 12.37
N LEU A 56 14.96 -3.70 11.50
CA LEU A 56 13.54 -3.59 11.20
C LEU A 56 12.71 -3.85 12.47
N THR A 57 11.88 -2.88 12.81
CA THR A 57 11.07 -2.87 14.02
C THR A 57 9.64 -2.46 13.64
N LEU A 58 8.66 -3.01 14.33
CA LEU A 58 7.27 -2.63 14.19
C LEU A 58 6.75 -1.97 15.46
N LEU A 59 5.85 -1.00 15.29
CA LEU A 59 5.01 -0.44 16.35
C LEU A 59 3.57 -0.86 16.06
N SER A 60 3.02 -1.69 16.94
CA SER A 60 1.63 -2.13 16.86
C SER A 60 0.67 -0.98 17.21
N PRO A 61 -0.61 -1.07 16.83
CA PRO A 61 -1.61 -0.05 17.17
C PRO A 61 -1.84 0.08 18.68
N SER A 62 -1.55 -0.99 19.43
CA SER A 62 -1.59 -1.00 20.89
C SER A 62 -0.38 -0.32 21.58
N GLY A 63 0.56 0.24 20.81
CA GLY A 63 1.77 0.87 21.33
C GLY A 63 2.94 -0.08 21.60
N ASN A 64 2.76 -1.38 21.38
CA ASN A 64 3.85 -2.35 21.55
C ASN A 64 4.89 -2.23 20.44
N VAL A 65 6.15 -2.11 20.84
CA VAL A 65 7.31 -2.07 19.95
C VAL A 65 7.99 -3.44 19.92
N VAL A 66 8.18 -4.00 18.72
CA VAL A 66 8.80 -5.32 18.54
C VAL A 66 9.82 -5.29 17.42
N GLN A 67 11.07 -5.64 17.73
CA GLN A 67 12.08 -5.86 16.70
C GLN A 67 11.84 -7.21 16.00
N ILE A 68 11.74 -7.17 14.67
CA ILE A 68 11.57 -8.39 13.88
C ILE A 68 12.91 -9.13 13.84
N LYS A 69 12.91 -10.38 14.30
CA LYS A 69 14.11 -11.25 14.35
C LYS A 69 14.07 -12.37 13.34
N ASN A 70 12.88 -12.74 12.88
CA ASN A 70 12.69 -13.84 11.93
C ASN A 70 13.18 -13.43 10.53
N PRO A 71 14.20 -14.08 9.97
CA PRO A 71 14.74 -13.74 8.65
C PRO A 71 13.69 -13.83 7.53
N ILE A 72 12.73 -14.75 7.64
CA ILE A 72 11.68 -14.92 6.64
C ILE A 72 10.75 -13.70 6.64
N GLU A 73 10.35 -13.21 7.81
CA GLU A 73 9.50 -12.02 7.94
C GLU A 73 10.21 -10.76 7.45
N ILE A 74 11.50 -10.61 7.80
CA ILE A 74 12.33 -9.49 7.31
C ILE A 74 12.40 -9.52 5.77
N ASN A 75 12.68 -10.68 5.18
CA ASN A 75 12.74 -10.83 3.72
C ASN A 75 11.39 -10.55 3.06
N ASN A 76 10.28 -11.00 3.65
CA ASN A 76 8.94 -10.75 3.14
C ASN A 76 8.58 -9.26 3.19
N PHE A 77 8.95 -8.56 4.27
CA PHE A 77 8.80 -7.11 4.34
C PHE A 77 9.56 -6.40 3.21
N TRP A 78 10.84 -6.74 3.01
CA TRP A 78 11.63 -6.08 1.97
C TRP A 78 11.13 -6.37 0.55
N LYS A 79 10.64 -7.59 0.28
CA LYS A 79 9.96 -7.91 -0.98
C LYS A 79 8.64 -7.15 -1.16
N TYR A 80 7.93 -6.86 -0.08
CA TYR A 80 6.74 -6.02 -0.13
C TYR A 80 7.12 -4.58 -0.50
N ILE A 81 8.13 -4.01 0.17
CA ILE A 81 8.64 -2.66 -0.11
C ILE A 81 9.12 -2.54 -1.56
N ASP A 82 9.83 -3.55 -2.05
CA ASP A 82 10.33 -3.62 -3.43
C ASP A 82 9.23 -3.50 -4.49
N LYS A 83 8.06 -4.09 -4.23
CA LYS A 83 6.88 -3.99 -5.11
C LYS A 83 6.08 -2.71 -4.89
N ASN A 84 6.15 -2.15 -3.68
CA ASN A 84 5.35 -1.02 -3.24
C ASN A 84 6.24 0.19 -2.93
N ARG A 85 7.24 0.48 -3.78
CA ARG A 85 8.22 1.56 -3.55
C ARG A 85 7.57 2.92 -3.34
N HIS A 86 6.42 3.14 -3.97
CA HIS A 86 5.58 4.33 -3.77
C HIS A 86 5.06 4.49 -2.32
N GLN A 87 5.09 3.47 -1.47
CA GLN A 87 4.70 3.53 -0.06
C GLN A 87 5.85 3.93 0.88
N ILE A 88 7.10 3.95 0.40
CA ILE A 88 8.25 4.31 1.24
C ILE A 88 8.15 5.79 1.63
N GLY A 89 8.18 6.05 2.94
CA GLY A 89 8.01 7.38 3.53
C GLY A 89 6.54 7.82 3.67
N ASN A 90 5.59 6.97 3.24
CA ASN A 90 4.16 7.28 3.32
C ASN A 90 3.51 6.54 4.48
N LEU A 91 2.86 7.30 5.36
CA LEU A 91 1.98 6.76 6.38
C LEU A 91 0.51 7.03 6.05
N ILE A 92 -0.26 5.96 6.02
CA ILE A 92 -1.70 6.03 5.94
C ILE A 92 -2.25 6.39 7.33
N ASP A 93 -2.88 7.55 7.42
CA ASP A 93 -3.66 7.95 8.58
C ASP A 93 -5.06 7.33 8.44
N PHE A 94 -5.34 6.28 9.22
CA PHE A 94 -6.62 5.57 9.21
C PHE A 94 -7.70 6.27 10.05
N GLU A 95 -7.37 7.27 10.87
CA GLU A 95 -8.34 8.06 11.64
C GLU A 95 -8.99 9.15 10.78
N LYS A 96 -8.31 9.56 9.70
CA LYS A 96 -8.85 10.52 8.76
C LYS A 96 -10.12 10.02 8.09
N ASP A 97 -11.10 10.91 7.96
CA ASP A 97 -12.37 10.61 7.30
C ASP A 97 -12.18 10.11 5.87
N LEU A 98 -12.95 9.07 5.53
CA LEU A 98 -12.94 8.52 4.19
C LEU A 98 -13.54 9.51 3.20
N SER A 99 -12.82 9.71 2.10
CA SER A 99 -13.27 10.39 0.90
C SER A 99 -12.70 9.64 -0.30
N VAL A 100 -13.20 9.90 -1.51
CA VAL A 100 -12.64 9.27 -2.72
C VAL A 100 -11.15 9.60 -2.88
N LYS A 101 -10.76 10.84 -2.57
CA LYS A 101 -9.36 11.25 -2.56
C LYS A 101 -8.53 10.44 -1.56
N GLU A 102 -9.05 10.26 -0.35
CA GLU A 102 -8.36 9.49 0.69
C GLU A 102 -8.28 8.00 0.32
N LEU A 103 -9.34 7.40 -0.22
CA LEU A 103 -9.33 6.02 -0.70
C LEU A 103 -8.27 5.79 -1.78
N ASN A 104 -8.15 6.68 -2.76
CA ASN A 104 -7.07 6.57 -3.75
C ASN A 104 -5.69 6.73 -3.10
N LYS A 105 -5.52 7.66 -2.16
CA LYS A 105 -4.24 7.81 -1.45
C LYS A 105 -3.85 6.52 -0.71
N ARG A 106 -4.81 5.86 -0.08
CA ARG A 106 -4.58 4.65 0.73
C ARG A 106 -4.39 3.39 -0.09
N TYR A 107 -5.10 3.26 -1.20
CA TYR A 107 -5.29 1.96 -1.84
C TYR A 107 -4.91 1.90 -3.31
N LEU A 108 -4.54 3.00 -3.96
CA LEU A 108 -4.01 2.94 -5.32
C LEU A 108 -2.74 2.07 -5.35
N GLY A 109 -2.64 1.17 -6.32
CA GLY A 109 -1.54 0.22 -6.44
C GLY A 109 -1.62 -0.97 -5.47
N LEU A 110 -2.62 -1.04 -4.58
CA LEU A 110 -2.80 -2.18 -3.69
C LEU A 110 -3.06 -3.45 -4.50
N ASP A 111 -2.22 -4.46 -4.33
CA ASP A 111 -2.43 -5.80 -4.88
C ASP A 111 -3.56 -6.52 -4.13
N ILE A 112 -4.53 -7.03 -4.87
CA ILE A 112 -5.65 -7.84 -4.39
C ILE A 112 -5.80 -9.12 -5.22
N ASP A 113 -6.36 -10.16 -4.61
CA ASP A 113 -6.72 -11.41 -5.29
C ASP A 113 -8.24 -11.54 -5.32
N LEU A 114 -8.80 -11.50 -6.53
CA LEU A 114 -10.24 -11.53 -6.77
C LEU A 114 -10.57 -12.63 -7.78
N ASN A 115 -11.28 -13.67 -7.34
CA ASN A 115 -11.64 -14.85 -8.15
C ASN A 115 -10.41 -15.51 -8.81
N ASP A 116 -9.36 -15.76 -8.02
CA ASP A 116 -8.08 -16.34 -8.44
C ASP A 116 -7.31 -15.49 -9.47
N LYS A 117 -7.68 -14.20 -9.61
CA LYS A 117 -6.97 -13.23 -10.44
C LYS A 117 -6.28 -12.21 -9.57
N LYS A 118 -4.97 -12.05 -9.80
CA LYS A 118 -4.18 -11.01 -9.18
C LYS A 118 -4.38 -9.70 -9.92
N CYS A 119 -4.83 -8.70 -9.19
CA CYS A 119 -5.06 -7.37 -9.71
C CYS A 119 -4.42 -6.33 -8.79
N SER A 120 -4.07 -5.17 -9.33
CA SER A 120 -3.79 -3.98 -8.52
C SER A 120 -4.94 -2.98 -8.65
N VAL A 121 -5.22 -2.23 -7.59
CA VAL A 121 -6.21 -1.15 -7.63
C VAL A 121 -5.67 -0.02 -8.52
N ASP A 122 -6.35 0.21 -9.64
CA ASP A 122 -5.97 1.21 -10.63
C ASP A 122 -6.60 2.56 -10.35
N LYS A 123 -7.87 2.58 -9.93
CA LYS A 123 -8.60 3.82 -9.65
C LYS A 123 -9.83 3.57 -8.78
N ILE A 124 -10.12 4.51 -7.89
CA ILE A 124 -11.40 4.61 -7.18
C ILE A 124 -12.03 5.94 -7.56
N GLU A 125 -13.26 5.94 -8.06
CA GLU A 125 -13.91 7.18 -8.48
C GLU A 125 -15.38 7.25 -8.08
N GLU A 126 -15.87 8.47 -7.88
CA GLU A 126 -17.27 8.73 -7.58
C GLU A 126 -18.16 8.20 -8.71
N PHE A 127 -19.22 7.49 -8.31
CA PHE A 127 -20.22 7.00 -9.24
C PHE A 127 -21.56 6.88 -8.53
N LYS A 128 -22.56 7.62 -9.03
CA LYS A 128 -23.88 7.74 -8.40
C LYS A 128 -23.74 8.20 -6.93
N ASN A 129 -24.24 7.42 -5.99
CA ASN A 129 -24.23 7.70 -4.55
C ASN A 129 -23.09 6.99 -3.79
N GLY A 130 -22.04 6.57 -4.49
CA GLY A 130 -20.90 5.87 -3.89
C GLY A 130 -19.67 5.92 -4.80
N VAL A 131 -18.90 4.84 -4.79
CA VAL A 131 -17.70 4.70 -5.61
C VAL A 131 -17.71 3.42 -6.43
N LYS A 132 -17.05 3.45 -7.57
CA LYS A 132 -16.67 2.24 -8.33
C LYS A 132 -15.16 2.08 -8.31
N ILE A 133 -14.71 0.84 -8.44
CA ILE A 133 -13.30 0.44 -8.37
C ILE A 133 -12.90 -0.12 -9.74
N SER A 134 -11.82 0.43 -10.28
CA SER A 134 -11.12 -0.13 -11.45
C SER A 134 -9.89 -0.87 -10.98
N LEU A 135 -9.70 -2.07 -11.53
CA LEU A 135 -8.61 -2.98 -11.23
C LEU A 135 -7.80 -3.22 -12.49
N LYS A 136 -6.48 -3.26 -12.36
CA LYS A 136 -5.55 -3.66 -13.39
C LYS A 136 -5.09 -5.10 -13.14
N GLU A 137 -5.41 -6.02 -14.03
CA GLU A 137 -4.92 -7.41 -13.94
C GLU A 137 -3.40 -7.42 -14.12
N ILE A 138 -2.67 -8.07 -13.20
CA ILE A 138 -1.20 -8.00 -13.17
C ILE A 138 -0.59 -8.68 -14.40
N GLU A 139 -1.15 -9.81 -14.83
CA GLU A 139 -0.60 -10.59 -15.95
C GLU A 139 -0.84 -9.93 -17.31
N SER A 140 -2.06 -9.45 -17.56
CA SER A 140 -2.45 -8.92 -18.87
C SER A 140 -2.30 -7.40 -18.97
N GLY A 141 -2.18 -6.70 -17.84
CA GLY A 141 -2.24 -5.24 -17.75
C GLY A 141 -3.63 -4.66 -18.06
N LYS A 142 -4.65 -5.49 -18.30
CA LYS A 142 -5.99 -5.05 -18.66
C LYS A 142 -6.67 -4.38 -17.46
N ILE A 143 -7.26 -3.22 -17.70
CA ILE A 143 -8.06 -2.51 -16.70
C ILE A 143 -9.54 -2.88 -16.87
N ALA A 144 -10.20 -3.21 -15.77
CA ALA A 144 -11.62 -3.50 -15.72
C ALA A 144 -12.24 -2.92 -14.45
N THR A 145 -13.48 -2.42 -14.55
CA THR A 145 -14.27 -2.01 -13.40
C THR A 145 -14.98 -3.23 -12.80
N ILE A 146 -15.03 -3.31 -11.46
CA ILE A 146 -15.80 -4.34 -10.77
C ILE A 146 -17.27 -4.20 -11.13
N SER A 147 -17.86 -5.26 -11.67
CA SER A 147 -19.27 -5.31 -12.08
C SER A 147 -19.95 -6.59 -11.62
N ARG A 148 -21.28 -6.51 -11.47
CA ARG A 148 -22.17 -7.64 -11.22
C ARG A 148 -23.32 -7.55 -12.22
N ASP A 149 -23.59 -8.65 -12.90
CA ASP A 149 -24.64 -8.74 -13.94
C ASP A 149 -24.51 -7.68 -15.05
N GLY A 150 -23.27 -7.32 -15.39
CA GLY A 150 -22.95 -6.33 -16.43
C GLY A 150 -22.98 -4.87 -15.97
N GLU A 151 -23.44 -4.58 -14.75
CA GLU A 151 -23.50 -3.23 -14.19
C GLU A 151 -22.34 -2.98 -13.20
N PRO A 152 -21.74 -1.78 -13.18
CA PRO A 152 -20.72 -1.42 -12.20
C PRO A 152 -21.23 -1.58 -10.77
N THR A 153 -20.47 -2.28 -9.93
CA THR A 153 -20.78 -2.38 -8.50
C THR A 153 -20.48 -1.03 -7.83
N VAL A 154 -21.47 -0.51 -7.09
CA VAL A 154 -21.35 0.74 -6.34
C VAL A 154 -21.14 0.40 -4.88
N PHE A 155 -20.05 0.89 -4.31
CA PHE A 155 -19.71 0.71 -2.91
C PHE A 155 -19.93 2.02 -2.15
N GLY A 156 -20.42 1.93 -0.91
CA GLY A 156 -20.20 3.02 0.05
C GLY A 156 -18.70 3.20 0.35
N LEU A 157 -18.28 4.36 0.88
CA LEU A 157 -16.85 4.62 1.15
C LEU A 157 -16.24 3.59 2.12
N GLU A 158 -16.91 3.31 3.23
CA GLU A 158 -16.47 2.28 4.18
C GLU A 158 -16.53 0.87 3.61
N GLU A 159 -17.53 0.59 2.79
CA GLU A 159 -17.70 -0.72 2.15
C GLU A 159 -16.57 -0.98 1.15
N CYS A 160 -16.17 0.05 0.40
CA CYS A 160 -15.02 0.03 -0.50
C CYS A 160 -13.74 -0.30 0.29
N GLU A 161 -13.47 0.40 1.39
CA GLU A 161 -12.31 0.11 2.23
C GLU A 161 -12.33 -1.33 2.76
N LYS A 162 -13.46 -1.79 3.32
CA LYS A 162 -13.61 -3.16 3.84
C LYS A 162 -13.40 -4.21 2.74
N PHE A 163 -13.91 -3.96 1.54
CA PHE A 163 -13.73 -4.83 0.38
C PHE A 163 -12.25 -4.95 0.00
N LEU A 164 -11.55 -3.83 -0.17
CA LEU A 164 -10.14 -3.81 -0.58
C LEU A 164 -9.24 -4.51 0.45
N LEU A 165 -9.45 -4.24 1.74
CA LEU A 165 -8.69 -4.86 2.81
C LEU A 165 -8.93 -6.38 2.91
N LYS A 166 -10.14 -6.84 2.59
CA LYS A 166 -10.49 -8.27 2.61
C LYS A 166 -9.74 -9.07 1.55
N PHE A 167 -9.57 -8.50 0.36
CA PHE A 167 -8.94 -9.19 -0.78
C PHE A 167 -7.46 -8.87 -0.96
N ARG A 168 -6.88 -8.04 -0.08
CA ARG A 168 -5.45 -7.67 -0.11
C ARG A 168 -4.53 -8.88 -0.13
N THR A 169 -3.59 -8.87 -1.08
CA THR A 169 -2.52 -9.86 -1.23
C THR A 169 -1.13 -9.26 -1.26
#